data_AF-A0A850CLJ8-F1
#
_entry.id   AF-A0A850CLJ8-F1
#
_cell.length_a   1.000
_cell.length_b   1.000
_cell.length_c   1.000
_cell.angle_alpha   90.00
_cell.angle_beta   90.00
_cell.angle_gamma   90.00
#
_symmetry.space_group_name_H-M   'P 1'
#
loop_
_entity.id
_entity.type
_entity.pdbx_description
1 polymer ?
#
loop_
_entity_poly.entity_id
_entity_poly.type
_entity_poly.pdbx_seq_one_letter_code
_entity_poly.pdbx_strand_id
1 'polypeptide(L)' 'MAELIDRVERGAACRQVLARFSRGPREIVAVGLCTIRFCRALIDADGRLVEPVLSWMGVRVSRPHEPTEDGVAA' A
#
# COMPACT_ATOMS: atom_id res chain seq x y z
N MET A 1 3.22 -12.77 12.38
CA MET A 1 4.34 -12.53 11.43
C MET A 1 4.00 -13.07 10.04
N ALA A 2 3.52 -14.32 9.90
CA ALA A 2 2.98 -14.83 8.63
C ALA A 2 1.88 -13.92 8.02
N GLU A 3 0.94 -13.42 8.83
CA GLU A 3 -0.12 -12.50 8.36
C GLU A 3 0.40 -11.11 7.93
N LEU A 4 1.53 -10.66 8.52
CA LEU A 4 2.18 -9.40 8.12
C LEU A 4 2.91 -9.56 6.78
N ILE A 5 3.57 -10.71 6.59
CA ILE A 5 4.19 -11.09 5.31
C ILE A 5 3.11 -11.18 4.21
N ASP A 6 1.99 -11.86 4.48
CA ASP A 6 0.87 -11.99 3.53
C ASP A 6 0.27 -10.64 3.10
N ARG A 7 0.20 -9.66 4.02
CA ARG A 7 -0.24 -8.29 3.70
C ARG A 7 0.79 -7.51 2.87
N VAL A 8 2.09 -7.66 3.16
CA VAL A 8 3.18 -7.09 2.33
C VAL A 8 3.27 -7.76 0.96
N GLU A 9 2.92 -9.06 0.87
CA GLU A 9 2.92 -9.85 -0.35
C GLU A 9 1.84 -9.45 -1.36
N ARG A 10 0.86 -8.60 -1.04
CA ARG A 10 -0.12 -8.19 -2.06
C ARG A 10 0.49 -7.33 -3.18
N GLY A 11 1.55 -6.59 -2.89
CA GLY A 11 2.27 -5.80 -3.90
C GLY A 11 3.16 -6.69 -4.78
N ALA A 12 2.93 -6.70 -6.11
CA ALA A 12 3.69 -7.53 -7.04
C ALA A 12 5.22 -7.33 -6.94
N ALA A 13 5.67 -6.08 -6.78
CA ALA A 13 7.08 -5.76 -6.57
C ALA A 13 7.61 -6.28 -5.22
N CYS A 14 6.82 -6.20 -4.15
CA CYS A 14 7.21 -6.74 -2.84
C CYS A 14 7.39 -8.26 -2.90
N ARG A 15 6.49 -9.00 -3.59
CA ARG A 15 6.66 -10.45 -3.79
C ARG A 15 7.95 -10.79 -4.52
N GLN A 16 8.27 -10.06 -5.58
CA GLN A 16 9.49 -10.30 -6.35
C GLN A 16 10.74 -10.09 -5.50
N VAL A 17 10.75 -9.10 -4.61
CA VAL A 17 11.86 -8.85 -3.69
C VAL A 17 11.93 -9.92 -2.60
N LEU A 18 10.80 -10.27 -1.98
CA LEU A 18 10.74 -11.33 -0.96
C LEU A 18 11.16 -12.70 -1.51
N ALA A 19 10.79 -13.02 -2.76
CA ALA A 19 11.21 -14.25 -3.42
C ALA A 19 12.74 -14.34 -3.65
N ARG A 20 13.44 -13.20 -3.65
CA ARG A 20 14.91 -13.14 -3.74
C ARG A 20 15.60 -13.25 -2.38
N PHE A 21 14.85 -13.27 -1.28
CA PHE A 21 15.41 -13.45 0.06
C PHE A 21 15.85 -14.91 0.25
N SER A 22 17.15 -15.16 0.10
CA SER A 22 17.75 -16.49 -0.01
C SER A 22 17.56 -17.40 1.20
N ARG A 23 17.36 -16.83 2.40
CA ARG A 23 17.13 -17.60 3.64
C ARG A 23 15.68 -18.09 3.77
N GLY A 24 14.79 -17.65 2.89
CA GLY A 24 13.36 -17.99 2.90
C GLY A 24 12.55 -17.11 3.87
N PRO A 25 11.24 -16.90 3.62
CA PRO A 25 10.42 -15.94 4.38
C PRO A 25 10.32 -16.24 5.88
N ARG A 26 10.48 -17.50 6.30
CA ARG A 26 10.40 -17.92 7.71
C ARG A 26 11.54 -17.38 8.57
N GLU A 27 12.65 -16.97 7.96
CA GLU A 27 13.82 -16.42 8.65
C GLU A 27 13.71 -14.89 8.86
N ILE A 28 12.64 -14.26 8.36
CA ILE A 28 12.39 -12.82 8.54
C ILE A 28 11.85 -12.58 9.94
N VAL A 29 12.66 -12.00 10.82
CA VAL A 29 12.24 -11.68 12.20
C VAL A 29 11.45 -10.36 12.30
N ALA A 30 11.64 -9.45 11.34
CA ALA A 30 10.97 -8.16 11.26
C ALA A 30 10.99 -7.60 9.83
N VAL A 31 10.03 -6.73 9.50
CA VAL A 31 9.96 -5.99 8.23
C VAL A 31 9.76 -4.50 8.53
N GLY A 32 10.60 -3.65 7.92
CA GLY A 32 10.41 -2.20 7.91
C GLY A 32 9.90 -1.73 6.54
N LEU A 33 8.90 -0.85 6.52
CA LEU A 33 8.38 -0.26 5.29
C LEU A 33 8.70 1.23 5.26
N CYS A 34 9.34 1.68 4.19
CA CYS A 34 9.53 3.09 3.89
C CYS A 34 8.66 3.44 2.68
N THR A 35 7.70 4.34 2.87
CA THR A 35 6.82 4.79 1.81
C THR A 35 7.28 6.10 1.22
N ILE A 36 6.95 6.32 -0.05
CA ILE A 36 7.06 7.64 -0.66
C ILE A 36 6.04 8.55 0.04
N ARG A 37 6.50 9.69 0.55
CA ARG A 37 5.67 10.65 1.28
C ARG A 37 4.79 11.46 0.34
N PHE A 38 3.74 12.08 0.90
CA PHE A 38 2.80 12.96 0.20
C PHE A 38 2.00 12.31 -0.95
N CYS A 39 2.00 11.00 -1.04
CA CYS A 39 1.01 10.26 -1.83
C CYS A 39 -0.30 10.14 -1.02
N ARG A 40 -1.45 10.05 -1.71
CA ARG A 40 -2.76 9.81 -1.08
C ARG A 40 -3.38 8.52 -1.62
N ALA A 41 -3.72 7.61 -0.73
CA ALA A 41 -4.53 6.43 -1.05
C ALA A 41 -5.91 6.62 -0.44
N LEU A 42 -6.94 6.51 -1.27
CA LEU A 42 -8.34 6.53 -0.84
C LEU A 42 -8.81 5.07 -0.79
N ILE A 43 -9.35 4.66 0.36
CA ILE A 43 -9.76 3.27 0.61
C ILE A 43 -11.21 3.21 1.07
N ASP A 44 -11.91 2.16 0.67
CA ASP A 44 -13.26 1.84 1.16
C ASP A 44 -13.21 1.10 2.51
N ALA A 45 -14.39 0.80 3.06
CA ALA A 45 -14.53 0.07 4.32
C ALA A 45 -13.95 -1.36 4.28
N ASP A 46 -13.79 -1.95 3.09
CA ASP A 46 -13.19 -3.27 2.89
C ASP A 46 -11.66 -3.20 2.68
N GLY A 47 -11.08 -1.99 2.67
CA GLY A 47 -9.66 -1.76 2.46
C GLY A 47 -9.22 -1.89 1.00
N ARG A 48 -10.13 -1.77 0.03
CA ARG A 48 -9.81 -1.69 -1.39
C ARG A 48 -9.55 -0.24 -1.80
N LEU A 49 -8.70 -0.07 -2.80
CA LEU A 49 -8.50 1.23 -3.42
C LEU A 49 -9.77 1.62 -4.19
N VAL A 50 -10.37 2.77 -3.84
CA VAL A 50 -11.49 3.33 -4.60
C VAL A 50 -11.02 3.87 -5.96
N GLU A 51 -9.76 4.30 -6.02
CA GLU A 51 -9.10 4.77 -7.24
C GLU A 51 -7.58 4.55 -7.18
N PRO A 52 -6.85 4.70 -8.29
CA PRO A 52 -5.38 4.64 -8.27
C PRO A 52 -4.76 5.65 -7.29
N VAL A 53 -3.71 5.23 -6.57
CA VAL A 53 -2.99 6.08 -5.62
C VAL A 53 -2.56 7.39 -6.28
N LEU A 54 -2.87 8.51 -5.62
CA LEU A 54 -2.46 9.83 -6.07
C LEU A 54 -0.99 10.03 -5.74
N SER A 55 -0.16 10.10 -6.78
CA SER A 55 1.27 10.39 -6.66
C SER A 55 1.51 11.80 -6.15
N TRP A 56 2.54 11.99 -5.34
CA TRP A 56 3.04 13.30 -4.91
C TRP A 56 3.38 14.23 -6.08
N MET A 57 3.69 13.68 -7.26
CA MET A 57 3.95 14.46 -8.48
C MET A 57 2.66 14.86 -9.22
N GLY A 58 1.50 14.34 -8.80
CA GLY A 58 0.24 14.56 -9.47
C GLY A 58 -0.51 15.78 -8.96
N VAL A 59 -1.00 16.64 -9.86
CA VAL A 59 -1.79 17.84 -9.52
C VAL A 59 -3.06 17.54 -8.70
N ARG A 60 -3.56 16.30 -8.75
CA ARG A 60 -4.75 15.88 -7.98
C ARG A 60 -4.47 15.86 -6.48
N VAL A 61 -3.25 15.52 -6.06
CA VAL A 61 -2.91 15.35 -4.63
C VAL A 61 -2.84 16.69 -3.88
N SER A 62 -2.59 17.78 -4.60
CA SER A 62 -2.53 19.13 -4.03
C SER A 62 -3.90 19.78 -3.86
N ARG A 63 -4.96 19.15 -4.36
CA ARG A 63 -6.34 19.61 -4.16
C ARG A 63 -6.95 18.95 -2.91
N PRO A 64 -7.88 19.64 -2.23
CA PRO A 64 -8.74 19.02 -1.24
C PRO A 64 -9.39 17.76 -1.83
N HIS A 65 -9.59 16.74 -0.99
CA HIS A 65 -10.43 15.63 -1.39
C HIS A 65 -11.88 16.14 -1.45
N GLU A 66 -12.54 15.95 -2.59
CA GLU A 66 -13.97 16.17 -2.73
C GLU A 66 -14.65 14.83 -2.48
N PRO A 67 -15.44 14.68 -1.40
CA PRO A 67 -16.14 13.44 -1.12
C PRO A 67 -17.18 13.21 -2.22
N THR A 68 -16.92 12.23 -3.06
CA THR A 68 -17.89 11.64 -3.98
C THR A 68 -18.69 10.56 -3.24
N GLU A 69 -19.78 10.05 -3.80
CA GLU A 69 -20.54 8.91 -3.22
C GLU A 69 -19.71 7.60 -3.13
N ASP A 70 -18.41 7.63 -3.44
CA ASP A 70 -17.52 6.49 -3.67
C ASP A 70 -17.09 5.75 -2.40
N GLY A 71 -17.78 5.96 -1.27
CA GLY A 71 -17.66 5.10 -0.08
C GLY A 71 -16.29 5.10 0.59
N VAL A 72 -15.52 6.18 0.45
CA VAL A 72 -14.24 6.35 1.18
C VAL A 72 -14.50 6.22 2.67
N ALA A 73 -13.76 5.32 3.33
CA ALA A 73 -13.88 5.12 4.78
C ALA A 73 -13.53 6.42 5.53
N ALA A 74 -14.36 6.77 6.52
CA ALA A 74 -14.22 7.97 7.34
C ALA A 74 -13.11 7.86 8.38
#